data_AF-A0A3B4EPY6-F1
#
_entry.id   AF-A0A3B4EPY6-F1
#
_cell.length_a   1.000
_cell.length_b   1.000
_cell.length_c   1.000
_cell.angle_alpha   90.00
_cell.angle_beta   90.00
_cell.angle_gamma   90.00
#
_symmetry.space_group_name_H-M   'P 1'
#
loop_
_entity.id
_entity.type
_entity.pdbx_description
1 polymer ?
#
loop_
_entity_poly.entity_id
_entity_poly.type
_entity_poly.pdbx_seq_one_letter_code
_entity_poly.pdbx_strand_id
1 'polypeptide(L)'
;MKTTYLSRLRCHSSPVRSAVEDSVLETEKSRRNRTMRYSLSVKRETIHKLKKEMDTEQYRINLYEKQLQEDEVAFEQFINEIDQNSAEAVNLEISKYQETLTKYQTCKNFLMDVAPPQWREEQSQKREQKREAKRKERMKEMELNPTFLSPNIEGKFEKKIFLEPALCFSDPKEMLSILTELEEQNLSYIQNFQETEEAMDVIRKTAQHSQDKMNHEIQHLIQQIEIMQATIQREQENVLELQLKSKIFSYGEYSADKQVIKDFLKEVYMACLGELDCNISTLHMLACIENKVVDVLEHLETMPPETVDFVRSLRDKEKRTKIREEKARLKKQHQEESFYIITSAFSFVVRVPSRRRIWLKTMAFNSISKSTETAFIAQSTTILQT
;
A
#
# COMPACT_ATOMS: atom_id res chain seq x y z
N MET A 1 -91.82 -23.37 -21.75
CA MET A 1 -90.77 -23.50 -22.78
C MET A 1 -89.76 -22.34 -22.71
N LYS A 2 -88.95 -22.24 -21.64
CA LYS A 2 -87.83 -21.27 -21.53
C LYS A 2 -86.72 -21.82 -20.63
N THR A 3 -86.25 -23.04 -20.89
CA THR A 3 -85.22 -23.70 -20.06
C THR A 3 -84.18 -24.47 -20.88
N THR A 4 -83.84 -24.02 -22.09
CA THR A 4 -82.85 -24.73 -22.92
C THR A 4 -81.92 -23.87 -23.78
N TYR A 5 -81.85 -22.55 -23.54
CA TYR A 5 -80.97 -21.66 -24.34
C TYR A 5 -79.84 -20.95 -23.56
N LEU A 6 -79.72 -21.16 -22.25
CA LEU A 6 -78.67 -20.51 -21.43
C LEU A 6 -77.67 -21.47 -20.79
N SER A 7 -77.52 -22.68 -21.33
CA SER A 7 -76.55 -23.68 -20.81
C SER A 7 -75.40 -23.99 -21.78
N ARG A 8 -75.36 -23.39 -22.99
CA ARG A 8 -74.32 -23.68 -24.00
C ARG A 8 -73.26 -22.59 -24.20
N LEU A 9 -73.32 -21.47 -23.48
CA LEU A 9 -72.34 -20.38 -23.60
C LEU A 9 -71.34 -20.28 -22.43
N ARG A 10 -71.24 -21.31 -21.58
CA ARG A 10 -70.34 -21.27 -20.42
C ARG A 10 -69.17 -22.26 -20.43
N CYS A 11 -68.97 -23.05 -21.49
CA CYS A 11 -68.04 -24.17 -21.42
C CYS A 11 -67.11 -24.34 -22.64
N HIS A 12 -66.58 -23.29 -23.28
CA HIS A 12 -65.53 -23.46 -24.32
C HIS A 12 -64.26 -22.61 -24.09
N SER A 13 -64.18 -21.80 -23.03
CA SER A 13 -62.99 -20.97 -22.74
C SER A 13 -62.11 -21.50 -21.59
N SER A 14 -62.57 -22.49 -20.81
CA SER A 14 -61.84 -22.96 -19.62
C SER A 14 -60.55 -23.75 -19.91
N PRO A 15 -60.51 -24.68 -20.90
CA PRO A 15 -59.28 -25.43 -21.19
C PRO A 15 -58.18 -24.56 -21.81
N VAL A 16 -58.59 -23.60 -22.65
CA VAL A 16 -57.66 -22.68 -23.35
C VAL A 16 -57.07 -21.66 -22.38
N ARG A 17 -57.85 -21.16 -21.42
CA ARG A 17 -57.34 -20.22 -20.41
C ARG A 17 -56.37 -20.89 -19.43
N SER A 18 -56.64 -22.13 -19.01
CA SER A 18 -55.73 -22.96 -18.21
C SER A 18 -54.43 -23.25 -18.95
N ALA A 19 -54.50 -23.68 -20.22
CA ALA A 19 -53.30 -23.98 -21.01
C ALA A 19 -52.43 -22.74 -21.30
N VAL A 20 -53.05 -21.56 -21.43
CA VAL A 20 -52.34 -20.28 -21.58
C VAL A 20 -51.73 -19.83 -20.26
N GLU A 21 -52.42 -19.96 -19.14
CA GLU A 21 -51.87 -19.68 -17.80
C GLU A 21 -50.70 -20.60 -17.45
N ASP A 22 -50.81 -21.90 -17.75
CA ASP A 22 -49.74 -22.89 -17.55
C ASP A 22 -48.53 -22.59 -18.45
N SER A 23 -48.74 -22.20 -19.71
CA SER A 23 -47.66 -21.81 -20.62
C SER A 23 -46.95 -20.53 -20.14
N VAL A 24 -47.69 -19.53 -19.67
CA VAL A 24 -47.12 -18.30 -19.10
C VAL A 24 -46.32 -18.61 -17.82
N LEU A 25 -46.83 -19.48 -16.94
CA LEU A 25 -46.13 -19.90 -15.73
C LEU A 25 -44.81 -20.65 -16.05
N GLU A 26 -44.83 -21.51 -17.07
CA GLU A 26 -43.65 -22.26 -17.55
C GLU A 26 -42.59 -21.31 -18.16
N THR A 27 -43.01 -20.26 -18.88
CA THR A 27 -42.09 -19.23 -19.40
C THR A 27 -41.47 -18.39 -18.29
N GLU A 28 -42.24 -17.99 -17.27
CA GLU A 28 -41.71 -17.21 -16.15
C GLU A 28 -40.78 -18.07 -15.27
N LYS A 29 -41.11 -19.35 -15.07
CA LYS A 29 -40.23 -20.33 -14.42
C LYS A 29 -38.93 -20.52 -15.21
N SER A 30 -39.00 -20.59 -16.53
CA SER A 30 -37.83 -20.67 -17.42
C SER A 30 -36.96 -19.40 -17.35
N ARG A 31 -37.59 -18.22 -17.33
CA ARG A 31 -36.91 -16.93 -17.20
C ARG A 31 -36.21 -16.81 -15.84
N ARG A 32 -36.90 -17.16 -14.76
CA ARG A 32 -36.36 -17.20 -13.39
C ARG A 32 -35.18 -18.19 -13.28
N ASN A 33 -35.29 -19.36 -13.91
CA ASN A 33 -34.19 -20.32 -13.99
C ASN A 33 -32.97 -19.77 -14.74
N ARG A 34 -33.14 -19.02 -15.83
CA ARG A 34 -32.01 -18.38 -16.54
C ARG A 34 -31.32 -17.32 -15.68
N THR A 35 -32.09 -16.45 -15.03
CA THR A 35 -31.55 -15.43 -14.12
C THR A 35 -30.80 -16.08 -12.95
N MET A 36 -31.36 -17.14 -12.36
CA MET A 36 -30.71 -17.89 -11.28
C MET A 36 -29.42 -18.55 -11.75
N ARG A 37 -29.41 -19.17 -12.94
CA ARG A 37 -28.20 -19.78 -13.53
C ARG A 37 -27.11 -18.74 -13.78
N TYR A 38 -27.46 -17.57 -14.31
CA TYR A 38 -26.51 -16.47 -14.50
C TYR A 38 -25.94 -15.98 -13.15
N SER A 39 -26.80 -15.72 -12.17
CA SER A 39 -26.39 -15.31 -10.81
C SER A 39 -25.46 -16.35 -10.15
N LEU A 40 -25.78 -17.64 -10.26
CA LEU A 40 -24.94 -18.73 -9.78
C LEU A 40 -23.60 -18.79 -10.52
N SER A 41 -23.58 -18.53 -11.83
CA SER A 41 -22.34 -18.48 -12.62
C SER A 41 -21.42 -17.35 -12.13
N VAL A 42 -21.96 -16.14 -11.95
CA VAL A 42 -21.18 -15.01 -11.44
C VAL A 42 -20.65 -15.31 -10.03
N LYS A 43 -21.50 -15.84 -9.13
CA LYS A 43 -21.08 -16.19 -7.78
C LYS A 43 -20.00 -17.27 -7.76
N ARG A 44 -20.08 -18.28 -8.63
CA ARG A 44 -19.04 -19.31 -8.77
C ARG A 44 -17.71 -18.72 -9.23
N GLU A 45 -17.74 -17.78 -10.17
CA GLU A 45 -16.55 -17.06 -10.62
C GLU A 45 -15.92 -16.23 -9.50
N THR A 46 -16.75 -15.48 -8.74
CA THR A 46 -16.27 -14.75 -7.56
C THR A 46 -15.66 -15.67 -6.51
N ILE A 47 -16.32 -16.80 -6.20
CA ILE A 47 -15.78 -17.80 -5.26
C ILE A 47 -14.46 -18.37 -5.76
N HIS A 48 -14.32 -18.64 -7.06
CA HIS A 48 -13.08 -19.13 -7.64
C HIS A 48 -11.95 -18.08 -7.51
N LYS A 49 -12.25 -16.81 -7.79
CA LYS A 49 -11.29 -15.72 -7.61
C LYS A 49 -10.83 -15.59 -6.16
N LEU A 50 -11.77 -15.61 -5.20
CA LEU A 50 -11.46 -15.56 -3.78
C LEU A 50 -10.66 -16.78 -3.31
N LYS A 51 -10.94 -17.98 -3.84
CA LYS A 51 -10.14 -19.17 -3.55
C LYS A 51 -8.70 -19.01 -4.02
N LYS A 52 -8.50 -18.49 -5.23
CA LYS A 52 -7.15 -18.23 -5.75
C LYS A 52 -6.40 -17.22 -4.89
N GLU A 53 -7.05 -16.14 -4.47
CA GLU A 53 -6.47 -15.14 -3.56
C GLU A 53 -6.15 -15.76 -2.18
N MET A 54 -7.06 -16.58 -1.65
CA MET A 54 -6.84 -17.32 -0.40
C MET A 54 -5.63 -18.26 -0.48
N ASP A 55 -5.47 -19.02 -1.57
CA ASP A 55 -4.32 -19.91 -1.76
C ASP A 55 -3.00 -19.13 -1.84
N THR A 56 -3.00 -17.96 -2.51
CA THR A 56 -1.81 -17.10 -2.58
C THR A 56 -1.44 -16.51 -1.22
N GLU A 57 -2.41 -16.07 -0.43
CA GLU A 57 -2.15 -15.54 0.91
C GLU A 57 -1.74 -16.66 1.87
N GLN A 58 -2.32 -17.86 1.76
CA GLN A 58 -1.89 -19.02 2.53
C GLN A 58 -0.42 -19.38 2.25
N TYR A 59 -0.02 -19.35 0.98
CA TYR A 59 1.38 -19.56 0.60
C TYR A 59 2.32 -18.54 1.26
N ARG A 60 1.93 -17.25 1.27
CA ARG A 60 2.71 -16.20 1.92
C ARG A 60 2.80 -16.38 3.43
N ILE A 61 1.69 -16.73 4.08
CA ILE A 61 1.66 -17.02 5.52
C ILE A 61 2.61 -18.17 5.84
N ASN A 62 2.54 -19.28 5.11
CA ASN A 62 3.42 -20.42 5.34
C ASN A 62 4.91 -20.08 5.12
N LEU A 63 5.20 -19.19 4.17
CA LEU A 63 6.57 -18.72 3.94
C LEU A 63 7.09 -17.91 5.13
N TYR A 64 6.27 -16.99 5.66
CA TYR A 64 6.63 -16.20 6.83
C TYR A 64 6.73 -17.04 8.10
N GLU A 65 5.85 -18.04 8.27
CA GLU A 65 5.92 -18.99 9.38
C GLU A 65 7.25 -19.75 9.39
N LYS A 66 7.70 -20.22 8.22
CA LYS A 66 8.99 -20.90 8.09
C LYS A 66 10.17 -19.99 8.43
N GLN A 67 10.15 -18.73 7.96
CA GLN A 67 11.20 -17.77 8.30
C GLN A 67 11.24 -17.48 9.80
N LEU A 68 10.08 -17.33 10.43
CA LEU A 68 10.00 -17.09 11.86
C LEU A 68 10.53 -18.28 12.68
N GLN A 69 10.26 -19.51 12.23
CA GLN A 69 10.83 -20.72 12.84
C GLN A 69 12.36 -20.78 12.69
N GLU A 70 12.90 -20.41 11.53
CA GLU A 70 14.34 -20.33 11.32
C GLU A 70 15.00 -19.29 12.24
N ASP A 71 14.37 -18.12 12.40
CA ASP A 71 14.81 -17.06 13.31
C ASP A 71 14.72 -17.47 14.79
N GLU A 72 13.66 -18.19 15.18
CA GLU A 72 13.49 -18.74 16.53
C GLU A 72 14.62 -19.70 16.90
N VAL A 73 14.94 -20.65 16.00
CA VAL A 73 16.05 -21.59 16.20
C VAL A 73 17.39 -20.87 16.24
N ALA A 74 17.62 -19.87 15.38
CA ALA A 74 18.84 -19.08 15.40
C ALA A 74 19.00 -18.28 16.70
N PHE A 75 17.89 -17.74 17.23
CA PHE A 75 17.89 -17.02 18.49
C PHE A 75 18.20 -17.94 19.68
N GLU A 76 17.60 -19.14 19.74
CA GLU A 76 17.93 -20.11 20.79
C GLU A 76 19.42 -20.53 20.74
N GLN A 77 19.97 -20.74 19.54
CA GLN A 77 21.39 -21.03 19.36
C GLN A 77 22.28 -19.90 19.90
N PHE A 78 21.91 -18.65 19.62
CA PHE A 78 22.63 -17.48 20.11
C PHE A 78 22.61 -17.36 21.64
N ILE A 79 21.46 -17.62 22.29
CA ILE A 79 21.36 -17.62 23.75
C ILE A 79 22.27 -18.69 24.35
N ASN A 80 22.24 -19.91 23.80
CA ASN A 80 23.09 -21.00 24.27
C ASN A 80 24.59 -20.69 24.09
N GLU A 81 24.97 -20.04 22.99
CA GLU A 81 26.35 -19.62 22.76
C GLU A 81 26.82 -18.56 23.76
N ILE A 82 25.96 -17.58 24.10
CA ILE A 82 26.26 -16.60 25.15
C ILE A 82 26.43 -17.27 26.50
N ASP A 83 25.49 -18.15 26.88
CA ASP A 83 25.54 -18.85 28.16
C ASP A 83 26.80 -19.72 28.26
N GLN A 84 27.16 -20.41 27.18
CA GLN A 84 28.39 -21.21 27.10
C GLN A 84 29.65 -20.34 27.21
N ASN A 85 29.75 -19.27 26.42
CA ASN A 85 30.91 -18.37 26.42
C ASN A 85 31.09 -17.69 27.78
N SER A 86 30.00 -17.26 28.42
CA SER A 86 30.04 -16.65 29.74
C SER A 86 30.44 -17.65 30.83
N ALA A 87 29.95 -18.90 30.77
CA ALA A 87 30.36 -19.97 31.67
C ALA A 87 31.85 -20.33 31.50
N GLU A 88 32.34 -20.39 30.26
CA GLU A 88 33.76 -20.64 29.96
C GLU A 88 34.67 -19.53 30.51
N ALA A 89 34.27 -18.27 30.36
CA ALA A 89 35.02 -17.13 30.91
C ALA A 89 35.13 -17.21 32.45
N VAL A 90 34.03 -17.52 33.13
CA VAL A 90 34.02 -17.69 34.60
C VAL A 90 34.85 -18.90 35.01
N ASN A 91 34.76 -20.02 34.30
CA ASN A 91 35.55 -21.22 34.59
C ASN A 91 37.05 -21.00 34.39
N LEU A 92 37.46 -20.24 33.38
CA LEU A 92 38.86 -19.83 33.18
C LEU A 92 39.36 -19.01 34.36
N GLU A 93 38.54 -18.10 34.88
CA GLU A 93 38.88 -17.28 36.04
C GLU A 93 38.97 -18.12 37.33
N ILE A 94 38.03 -19.04 37.55
CA ILE A 94 38.09 -20.03 38.64
C ILE A 94 39.38 -20.84 38.56
N SER A 95 39.75 -21.33 37.38
CA SER A 95 40.96 -22.14 37.17
C SER A 95 42.23 -21.34 37.54
N LYS A 96 42.34 -20.08 37.10
CA LYS A 96 43.46 -19.18 37.48
C LYS A 96 43.56 -18.99 38.99
N TYR A 97 42.44 -18.80 39.68
CA TYR A 97 42.44 -18.66 41.14
C TYR A 97 42.78 -19.98 41.85
N GLN A 98 42.34 -21.11 41.32
CA GLN A 98 42.71 -22.43 41.83
C GLN A 98 44.21 -22.69 41.70
N GLU A 99 44.83 -22.39 40.56
CA GLU A 99 46.29 -22.50 40.38
C GLU A 99 47.06 -21.58 41.34
N THR A 100 46.55 -20.38 41.55
CA THR A 100 47.15 -19.45 42.51
C THR A 100 47.05 -19.99 43.93
N LEU A 101 45.90 -20.55 44.29
CA LEU A 101 45.69 -21.20 45.58
C LEU A 101 46.61 -22.40 45.78
N THR A 102 46.80 -23.24 44.76
CA THR A 102 47.73 -24.38 44.86
C THR A 102 49.17 -23.91 45.03
N LYS A 103 49.61 -22.86 44.33
CA LYS A 103 50.93 -22.23 44.56
C LYS A 103 51.11 -21.80 46.01
N TYR A 104 50.12 -21.11 46.58
CA TYR A 104 50.16 -20.71 48.00
C TYR A 104 50.11 -21.91 48.97
N GLN A 105 49.35 -22.95 48.66
CA GLN A 105 49.31 -24.18 49.46
C GLN A 105 50.66 -24.89 49.43
N THR A 106 51.31 -24.99 48.28
CA THR A 106 52.65 -25.57 48.13
C THR A 106 53.68 -24.75 48.90
N CYS A 107 53.66 -23.42 48.77
CA CYS A 107 54.53 -22.53 49.54
C CYS A 107 54.31 -22.70 51.05
N LYS A 108 53.05 -22.76 51.49
CA LYS A 108 52.70 -23.02 52.89
C LYS A 108 53.23 -24.38 53.35
N ASN A 109 53.07 -25.44 52.58
CA ASN A 109 53.54 -26.78 52.94
C ASN A 109 55.08 -26.81 53.03
N PHE A 110 55.76 -26.21 52.06
CA PHE A 110 57.21 -26.06 52.09
C PHE A 110 57.70 -25.28 53.31
N LEU A 111 57.07 -24.13 53.60
CA LEU A 111 57.38 -23.35 54.81
C LEU A 111 57.12 -24.16 56.08
N MET A 112 56.06 -24.97 56.10
CA MET A 112 55.81 -25.88 57.21
C MET A 112 56.92 -26.92 57.32
N ASP A 113 57.40 -27.53 56.24
CA ASP A 113 58.44 -28.57 56.23
C ASP A 113 59.83 -28.05 56.61
N VAL A 114 60.17 -26.84 56.17
CA VAL A 114 61.43 -26.16 56.51
C VAL A 114 61.39 -25.53 57.91
N ALA A 115 60.19 -25.30 58.47
CA ALA A 115 60.08 -24.74 59.81
C ALA A 115 60.67 -25.68 60.87
N PRO A 116 61.42 -25.15 61.86
CA PRO A 116 62.00 -25.96 62.93
C PRO A 116 60.94 -26.82 63.64
N PRO A 117 61.22 -28.10 63.96
CA PRO A 117 60.24 -28.98 64.61
C PRO A 117 59.69 -28.41 65.91
N GLN A 118 60.51 -27.69 66.68
CA GLN A 118 60.10 -26.98 67.89
C GLN A 118 59.08 -25.87 67.60
N TRP A 119 59.23 -25.14 66.50
CA TRP A 119 58.27 -24.13 66.05
C TRP A 119 56.98 -24.78 65.51
N ARG A 120 57.07 -25.90 64.77
CA ARG A 120 55.90 -26.65 64.30
C ARG A 120 55.06 -27.18 65.48
N GLU A 121 55.69 -27.76 66.48
CA GLU A 121 55.03 -28.27 67.69
C GLU A 121 54.39 -27.13 68.49
N GLU A 122 55.09 -25.99 68.64
CA GLU A 122 54.53 -24.79 69.28
C GLU A 122 53.34 -24.23 68.49
N GLN A 123 53.39 -24.20 67.15
CA GLN A 123 52.25 -23.79 66.32
C GLN A 123 51.10 -24.79 66.40
N SER A 124 51.38 -26.10 66.47
CA SER A 124 50.37 -27.14 66.65
C SER A 124 49.70 -27.04 68.01
N GLN A 125 50.48 -26.87 69.09
CA GLN A 125 49.98 -26.64 70.44
C GLN A 125 49.23 -25.32 70.54
N LYS A 126 49.67 -24.25 69.86
CA LYS A 126 48.94 -22.96 69.79
C LYS A 126 47.64 -23.09 69.00
N ARG A 127 47.60 -23.89 67.95
CA ARG A 127 46.36 -24.20 67.18
C ARG A 127 45.41 -25.08 67.98
N GLU A 128 45.93 -26.07 68.71
CA GLU A 128 45.15 -26.94 69.57
C GLU A 128 44.63 -26.16 70.79
N GLN A 129 45.47 -25.36 71.44
CA GLN A 129 45.05 -24.40 72.47
C GLN A 129 44.04 -23.39 71.93
N LYS A 130 44.15 -22.93 70.68
CA LYS A 130 43.11 -22.10 70.03
C LYS A 130 41.83 -22.89 69.75
N ARG A 131 41.89 -24.15 69.32
CA ARG A 131 40.72 -25.01 69.09
C ARG A 131 40.04 -25.37 70.39
N GLU A 132 40.81 -25.70 71.40
CA GLU A 132 40.41 -25.98 72.78
C GLU A 132 39.88 -24.70 73.43
N ALA A 133 40.50 -23.54 73.21
CA ALA A 133 39.96 -22.24 73.61
C ALA A 133 38.64 -21.97 72.91
N LYS A 134 38.54 -22.12 71.59
CA LYS A 134 37.30 -21.94 70.83
C LYS A 134 36.22 -22.98 71.18
N ARG A 135 36.62 -24.18 71.63
CA ARG A 135 35.73 -25.23 72.13
C ARG A 135 35.26 -24.91 73.55
N LYS A 136 36.14 -24.41 74.41
CA LYS A 136 35.82 -23.91 75.76
C LYS A 136 35.03 -22.60 75.72
N GLU A 137 35.22 -21.80 74.67
CA GLU A 137 34.51 -20.57 74.37
C GLU A 137 33.12 -20.93 73.82
N ARG A 138 32.99 -21.88 72.88
CA ARG A 138 31.68 -22.45 72.50
C ARG A 138 30.94 -23.13 73.66
N MET A 139 31.66 -23.82 74.57
CA MET A 139 31.05 -24.38 75.79
C MET A 139 30.68 -23.29 76.81
N LYS A 140 31.47 -22.22 76.96
CA LYS A 140 31.14 -21.06 77.81
C LYS A 140 30.04 -20.18 77.21
N GLU A 141 29.95 -20.06 75.89
CA GLU A 141 28.87 -19.39 75.15
C GLU A 141 27.55 -20.17 75.21
N MET A 142 27.61 -21.50 75.36
CA MET A 142 26.46 -22.37 75.65
C MET A 142 26.02 -22.26 77.13
N GLU A 143 26.89 -21.77 78.04
CA GLU A 143 26.67 -21.76 79.49
C GLU A 143 26.38 -20.37 80.12
N LEU A 144 26.94 -19.25 79.64
CA LEU A 144 26.80 -17.92 80.29
C LEU A 144 25.74 -17.01 79.60
N ASN A 145 24.65 -17.66 79.16
CA ASN A 145 23.57 -17.29 78.26
C ASN A 145 23.96 -17.38 76.76
N PRO A 146 23.15 -18.02 75.87
CA PRO A 146 23.44 -18.03 74.43
C PRO A 146 23.76 -16.61 73.99
N THR A 147 25.04 -16.37 73.63
CA THR A 147 25.63 -15.12 73.10
C THR A 147 26.27 -14.15 74.13
N PHE A 148 27.57 -13.89 73.94
CA PHE A 148 28.58 -13.41 74.91
C PHE A 148 29.14 -12.00 74.58
N LEU A 149 29.52 -11.22 75.61
CA LEU A 149 30.28 -9.95 75.50
C LEU A 149 31.60 -10.01 76.32
N SER A 150 32.63 -9.37 75.74
CA SER A 150 34.00 -9.04 76.21
C SER A 150 34.08 -8.09 77.43
N PRO A 151 35.25 -7.53 77.92
CA PRO A 151 36.72 -7.78 77.74
C PRO A 151 37.63 -7.61 79.05
N ASN A 152 38.98 -7.55 78.87
CA ASN A 152 40.11 -7.01 79.71
C ASN A 152 40.82 -7.90 80.76
N ILE A 153 42.13 -7.81 81.11
CA ILE A 153 43.37 -7.15 80.58
C ILE A 153 44.63 -7.81 81.25
N GLU A 154 45.72 -7.93 80.46
CA GLU A 154 47.18 -7.86 80.73
C GLU A 154 47.97 -8.72 81.77
N GLY A 155 49.18 -9.13 81.30
CA GLY A 155 50.41 -9.27 82.11
C GLY A 155 51.31 -10.46 81.68
N LYS A 156 52.29 -10.29 80.76
CA LYS A 156 53.77 -10.15 81.01
C LYS A 156 54.40 -11.39 81.70
N PHE A 157 55.47 -12.07 81.26
CA PHE A 157 56.80 -11.61 80.81
C PHE A 157 57.57 -12.75 80.08
N GLU A 158 58.52 -12.32 79.25
CA GLU A 158 59.48 -13.06 78.42
C GLU A 158 60.52 -13.90 79.21
N LYS A 159 61.09 -14.95 78.57
CA LYS A 159 62.56 -15.03 78.43
C LYS A 159 63.04 -15.95 77.31
N LYS A 160 63.81 -15.34 76.42
CA LYS A 160 64.52 -15.81 75.22
C LYS A 160 65.85 -16.46 75.64
N ILE A 161 66.18 -17.64 75.13
CA ILE A 161 67.56 -18.18 75.16
C ILE A 161 68.01 -18.42 73.71
N PHE A 162 69.14 -17.81 73.40
CA PHE A 162 69.80 -17.66 72.12
C PHE A 162 70.79 -18.82 71.94
N LEU A 163 70.76 -19.53 70.80
CA LEU A 163 71.84 -20.42 70.34
C LEU A 163 71.90 -20.34 68.80
N GLU A 164 73.10 -20.08 68.31
CA GLU A 164 73.47 -19.58 66.98
C GLU A 164 73.74 -20.76 65.99
N PRO A 165 73.23 -20.76 64.73
CA PRO A 165 73.41 -21.88 63.78
C PRO A 165 74.69 -21.79 62.93
N ALA A 166 75.24 -22.95 62.57
CA ALA A 166 76.47 -23.14 61.79
C ALA A 166 76.41 -22.63 60.33
N LEU A 167 77.57 -22.18 59.82
CA LEU A 167 77.79 -21.54 58.50
C LEU A 167 77.66 -22.53 57.32
N CYS A 168 77.00 -22.08 56.24
CA CYS A 168 76.58 -22.90 55.09
C CYS A 168 77.56 -22.95 53.91
N PHE A 169 78.74 -22.33 54.00
CA PHE A 169 79.65 -22.16 52.86
C PHE A 169 81.09 -22.54 53.21
N SER A 170 81.79 -23.22 52.29
CA SER A 170 83.18 -23.68 52.48
C SER A 170 84.24 -22.78 51.81
N ASP A 171 83.89 -22.01 50.76
CA ASP A 171 84.73 -20.98 50.14
C ASP A 171 83.91 -19.69 49.89
N PRO A 172 84.31 -18.52 50.43
CA PRO A 172 83.62 -17.24 50.19
C PRO A 172 83.45 -16.86 48.72
N LYS A 173 84.28 -17.40 47.81
CA LYS A 173 84.21 -17.09 46.37
C LYS A 173 83.01 -17.70 45.66
N GLU A 174 82.52 -18.84 46.14
CA GLU A 174 81.34 -19.52 45.58
C GLU A 174 80.08 -18.68 45.79
N MET A 175 79.95 -18.05 46.96
CA MET A 175 78.86 -17.14 47.28
C MET A 175 78.88 -15.89 46.39
N LEU A 176 80.06 -15.33 46.14
CA LEU A 176 80.20 -14.16 45.27
C LEU A 176 79.84 -14.48 43.81
N SER A 177 80.25 -15.65 43.31
CA SER A 177 79.90 -16.10 41.96
C SER A 177 78.38 -16.26 41.79
N ILE A 178 77.71 -16.87 42.76
CA ILE A 178 76.24 -17.04 42.74
C ILE A 178 75.54 -15.68 42.79
N LEU A 179 76.04 -14.74 43.60
CA LEU A 179 75.46 -13.40 43.67
C LEU A 179 75.64 -12.64 42.35
N THR A 180 76.80 -12.73 41.69
CA THR A 180 77.02 -12.09 40.39
C THR A 180 76.16 -12.70 39.28
N GLU A 181 76.00 -14.03 39.24
CA GLU A 181 75.11 -14.68 38.28
C GLU A 181 73.64 -14.32 38.52
N LEU A 182 73.22 -14.23 39.79
CA LEU A 182 71.88 -13.74 40.15
C LEU A 182 71.68 -12.26 39.81
N GLU A 183 72.70 -11.42 39.95
CA GLU A 183 72.66 -10.02 39.52
C GLU A 183 72.48 -9.92 38.01
N GLU A 184 73.24 -10.68 37.22
CA GLU A 184 73.12 -10.71 35.76
C GLU A 184 71.73 -11.20 35.31
N GLN A 185 71.22 -12.27 35.92
CA GLN A 185 69.87 -12.77 35.64
C GLN A 185 68.79 -11.76 36.04
N ASN A 186 68.90 -11.12 37.20
CA ASN A 186 67.94 -10.11 37.63
C ASN A 186 67.92 -8.91 36.69
N LEU A 187 69.09 -8.45 36.21
CA LEU A 187 69.18 -7.37 35.22
C LEU A 187 68.53 -7.77 33.90
N SER A 188 68.77 -8.98 33.41
CA SER A 188 68.12 -9.51 32.20
C SER A 188 66.60 -9.58 32.36
N TYR A 189 66.10 -10.05 33.51
CA TYR A 189 64.65 -10.05 33.79
C TYR A 189 64.07 -8.64 33.81
N ILE A 190 64.71 -7.68 34.47
CA ILE A 190 64.26 -6.29 34.52
C ILE A 190 64.14 -5.71 33.11
N GLN A 191 65.14 -5.95 32.25
CA GLN A 191 65.11 -5.49 30.88
C GLN A 191 63.98 -6.14 30.07
N ASN A 192 63.81 -7.46 30.16
CA ASN A 192 62.71 -8.17 29.50
C ASN A 192 61.33 -7.68 29.98
N PHE A 193 61.18 -7.36 31.27
CA PHE A 193 59.96 -6.78 31.81
C PHE A 193 59.68 -5.40 31.22
N GLN A 194 60.69 -4.54 31.12
CA GLN A 194 60.56 -3.21 30.52
C GLN A 194 60.21 -3.28 29.03
N GLU A 195 60.90 -4.10 28.25
CA GLU A 195 60.60 -4.29 26.82
C GLU A 195 59.18 -4.82 26.59
N THR A 196 58.73 -5.74 27.44
CA THR A 196 57.35 -6.26 27.39
C THR A 196 56.34 -5.20 27.81
N GLU A 197 56.64 -4.37 28.81
CA GLU A 197 55.79 -3.26 29.25
C GLU A 197 55.62 -2.21 28.15
N GLU A 198 56.71 -1.82 27.47
CA GLU A 198 56.68 -0.90 26.34
C GLU A 198 55.85 -1.47 25.18
N ALA A 199 56.04 -2.75 24.83
CA ALA A 199 55.24 -3.41 23.80
C ALA A 199 53.75 -3.45 24.15
N MET A 200 53.42 -3.72 25.41
CA MET A 200 52.04 -3.70 25.90
C MET A 200 51.43 -2.29 25.84
N ASP A 201 52.19 -1.23 26.13
CA ASP A 201 51.71 0.14 26.02
C ASP A 201 51.44 0.55 24.56
N VAL A 202 52.28 0.10 23.62
CA VAL A 202 52.04 0.29 22.18
C VAL A 202 50.76 -0.41 21.72
N ILE A 203 50.57 -1.68 22.13
CA ILE A 203 49.35 -2.43 21.81
C ILE A 203 48.12 -1.72 22.39
N ARG A 204 48.21 -1.26 23.65
CA ARG A 204 47.12 -0.56 24.34
C ARG A 204 46.73 0.72 23.62
N LYS A 205 47.70 1.56 23.24
CA LYS A 205 47.48 2.80 22.48
C LYS A 205 46.88 2.51 21.10
N THR A 206 47.34 1.47 20.42
CA THR A 206 46.81 1.07 19.11
C THR A 206 45.36 0.59 19.23
N ALA A 207 45.04 -0.19 20.25
CA ALA A 207 43.67 -0.63 20.54
C ALA A 207 42.75 0.54 20.88
N GLN A 208 43.20 1.48 21.71
CA GLN A 208 42.45 2.71 22.02
C GLN A 208 42.20 3.55 20.77
N HIS A 209 43.22 3.76 19.94
CA HIS A 209 43.07 4.50 18.70
C HIS A 209 42.06 3.84 17.74
N SER A 210 42.11 2.51 17.61
CA SER A 210 41.14 1.76 16.80
C SER A 210 39.71 1.87 17.37
N GLN A 211 39.57 1.80 18.69
CA GLN A 211 38.28 1.97 19.37
C GLN A 211 37.72 3.38 19.14
N ASP A 212 38.56 4.41 19.26
CA ASP A 212 38.15 5.80 19.04
C ASP A 212 37.74 6.02 17.58
N LYS A 213 38.49 5.48 16.62
CA LYS A 213 38.14 5.55 15.20
C LYS A 213 36.80 4.87 14.91
N MET A 214 36.61 3.66 15.43
CA MET A 214 35.35 2.93 15.31
C MET A 214 34.18 3.70 15.95
N ASN A 215 34.39 4.29 17.13
CA ASN A 215 33.38 5.12 17.79
C ASN A 215 33.02 6.35 16.94
N HIS A 216 33.98 7.02 16.31
CA HIS A 216 33.71 8.13 15.39
C HIS A 216 32.90 7.68 14.17
N GLU A 217 33.23 6.53 13.58
CA GLU A 217 32.48 5.96 12.45
C GLU A 217 31.04 5.61 12.85
N ILE A 218 30.83 5.03 14.04
CA ILE A 218 29.49 4.77 14.60
C ILE A 218 28.71 6.07 14.75
N GLN A 219 29.31 7.12 15.33
CA GLN A 219 28.64 8.42 15.48
C GLN A 219 28.28 9.04 14.13
N HIS A 220 29.16 8.93 13.14
CA HIS A 220 28.89 9.41 11.78
C HIS A 220 27.73 8.63 11.13
N LEU A 221 27.68 7.31 11.28
CA LEU A 221 26.56 6.49 10.78
C LEU A 221 25.23 6.85 11.45
N ILE A 222 25.24 7.09 12.77
CA ILE A 222 24.06 7.55 13.51
C ILE A 222 23.56 8.88 12.93
N GLN A 223 24.45 9.86 12.72
CA GLN A 223 24.10 11.14 12.12
C GLN A 223 23.52 10.98 10.70
N GLN A 224 24.08 10.08 9.88
CA GLN A 224 23.53 9.81 8.56
C GLN A 224 22.12 9.23 8.62
N ILE A 225 21.87 8.30 9.55
CA ILE A 225 20.54 7.73 9.78
C ILE A 225 19.54 8.83 10.17
N GLU A 226 19.92 9.72 11.09
CA GLU A 226 19.06 10.83 11.53
C GLU A 226 18.69 11.77 10.36
N ILE A 227 19.66 12.13 9.52
CA ILE A 227 19.42 12.97 8.35
C ILE A 227 18.51 12.27 7.33
N MET A 228 18.72 10.97 7.10
CA MET A 228 17.88 10.18 6.19
C MET A 228 16.45 10.05 6.74
N GLN A 229 16.27 9.79 8.03
CA GLN A 229 14.96 9.73 8.67
C GLN A 229 14.22 11.07 8.57
N ALA A 230 14.89 12.20 8.84
CA ALA A 230 14.31 13.52 8.68
C ALA A 230 13.90 13.82 7.23
N THR A 231 14.69 13.33 6.26
CA THR A 231 14.37 13.48 4.83
C THR A 231 13.18 12.61 4.43
N ILE A 232 13.13 11.36 4.89
CA ILE A 232 11.99 10.46 4.67
C ILE A 232 10.71 11.08 5.23
N GLN A 233 10.74 11.61 6.45
CA GLN A 233 9.58 12.25 7.07
C GLN A 233 9.10 13.45 6.24
N ARG A 234 10.01 14.32 5.79
CA ARG A 234 9.68 15.47 4.95
C ARG A 234 9.03 15.04 3.62
N GLU A 235 9.56 14.00 2.98
CA GLU A 235 8.98 13.48 1.75
C GLU A 235 7.61 12.83 1.98
N GLN A 236 7.41 12.14 3.11
CA GLN A 236 6.10 11.60 3.48
C GLN A 236 5.06 12.72 3.68
N GLU A 237 5.44 13.82 4.34
CA GLU A 237 4.59 15.01 4.49
C GLU A 237 4.26 15.63 3.12
N ASN A 238 5.25 15.77 2.23
CA ASN A 238 5.04 16.23 0.85
C ASN A 238 4.07 15.34 0.07
N VAL A 239 4.19 14.02 0.20
CA VAL A 239 3.27 13.06 -0.44
C VAL A 239 1.85 13.26 0.06
N LEU A 240 1.65 13.42 1.38
CA LEU A 240 0.34 13.67 1.95
C LEU A 240 -0.24 15.01 1.46
N GLU A 241 0.57 16.06 1.40
CA GLU A 241 0.16 17.36 0.86
C GLU A 241 -0.27 17.25 -0.60
N LEU A 242 0.51 16.56 -1.44
CA LEU A 242 0.20 16.33 -2.84
C LEU A 242 -1.05 15.48 -3.03
N GLN A 243 -1.25 14.45 -2.20
CA GLN A 243 -2.47 13.65 -2.21
C GLN A 243 -3.71 14.49 -1.83
N LEU A 244 -3.57 15.36 -0.83
CA LEU A 244 -4.65 16.28 -0.45
C LEU A 244 -4.96 17.25 -1.59
N LYS A 245 -3.93 17.88 -2.18
CA LYS A 245 -4.09 18.72 -3.37
C LYS A 245 -4.80 17.96 -4.49
N SER A 246 -4.34 16.76 -4.82
CA SER A 246 -4.96 15.89 -5.83
C SER A 246 -6.43 15.61 -5.54
N LYS A 247 -6.79 15.31 -4.28
CA LYS A 247 -8.20 15.12 -3.87
C LYS A 247 -9.04 16.40 -4.01
N ILE A 248 -8.47 17.56 -3.68
CA ILE A 248 -9.15 18.85 -3.82
C ILE A 248 -9.38 19.16 -5.31
N PHE A 249 -8.37 18.93 -6.15
CA PHE A 249 -8.46 19.12 -7.61
C PHE A 249 -9.39 18.10 -8.28
N SER A 250 -9.40 16.84 -7.82
CA SER A 250 -10.29 15.80 -8.35
C SER A 250 -11.76 16.01 -7.98
N TYR A 251 -12.04 16.70 -6.86
CA TYR A 251 -13.41 17.16 -6.54
C TYR A 251 -13.94 18.17 -7.59
N GLY A 252 -13.05 18.95 -8.22
CA GLY A 252 -13.37 19.84 -9.33
C GLY A 252 -13.36 19.19 -10.72
N GLU A 253 -12.91 17.93 -10.80
CA GLU A 253 -12.86 17.13 -12.03
C GLU A 253 -14.10 16.24 -12.22
N TYR A 254 -14.88 16.05 -11.14
CA TYR A 254 -16.17 15.35 -11.12
C TYR A 254 -17.40 16.27 -11.22
N SER A 255 -17.28 17.48 -11.78
CA SER A 255 -18.49 18.13 -12.30
C SER A 255 -19.01 17.27 -13.44
N ALA A 256 -20.21 16.71 -13.32
CA ALA A 256 -20.83 15.83 -14.31
C ALA A 256 -20.63 16.34 -15.76
N ASP A 257 -20.65 17.65 -15.96
CA ASP A 257 -20.40 18.33 -17.24
C ASP A 257 -19.05 17.99 -17.90
N LYS A 258 -17.96 17.87 -17.14
CA LYS A 258 -16.62 17.59 -17.71
C LYS A 258 -16.47 16.13 -18.15
N GLN A 259 -17.12 15.19 -17.46
CA GLN A 259 -17.16 13.79 -17.88
C GLN A 259 -18.04 13.61 -19.12
N VAL A 260 -19.19 14.29 -19.17
CA VAL A 260 -20.04 14.34 -20.37
C VAL A 260 -19.26 14.85 -21.57
N ILE A 261 -18.44 15.91 -21.40
CA ILE A 261 -17.58 16.43 -22.47
C ILE A 261 -16.52 15.40 -22.89
N LYS A 262 -15.84 14.75 -21.93
CA LYS A 262 -14.83 13.71 -22.25
C LYS A 262 -15.46 12.54 -23.00
N ASP A 263 -16.66 12.11 -22.64
CA ASP A 263 -17.35 11.00 -23.29
C ASP A 263 -17.90 11.37 -24.68
N PHE A 264 -18.45 12.57 -24.84
CA PHE A 264 -18.80 13.11 -26.15
C PHE A 264 -17.58 13.25 -27.05
N LEU A 265 -16.45 13.72 -26.51
CA LEU A 265 -15.21 13.86 -27.27
C LEU A 265 -14.69 12.49 -27.75
N LYS A 266 -14.78 11.45 -26.93
CA LYS A 266 -14.44 10.08 -27.33
C LYS A 266 -15.35 9.60 -28.46
N GLU A 267 -16.64 9.90 -28.41
CA GLU A 267 -17.60 9.54 -29.46
C GLU A 267 -17.24 10.20 -30.80
N VAL A 268 -16.99 11.52 -30.79
CA VAL A 268 -16.56 12.27 -31.99
C VAL A 268 -15.21 11.77 -32.50
N TYR A 269 -14.25 11.56 -31.60
CA TYR A 269 -12.93 11.03 -31.96
C TYR A 269 -13.03 9.65 -32.61
N MET A 270 -13.85 8.75 -32.07
CA MET A 270 -14.12 7.44 -32.67
C MET A 270 -14.80 7.54 -34.03
N ALA A 271 -15.76 8.44 -34.20
CA ALA A 271 -16.43 8.66 -35.48
C ALA A 271 -15.48 9.22 -36.55
N CYS A 272 -14.49 10.03 -36.16
CA CYS A 272 -13.56 10.68 -37.09
C CYS A 272 -12.31 9.85 -37.42
N LEU A 273 -11.77 9.09 -36.46
CA LEU A 273 -10.44 8.46 -36.55
C LEU A 273 -10.43 6.94 -36.27
N GLY A 274 -11.48 6.38 -35.65
CA GLY A 274 -11.69 4.92 -35.54
C GLY A 274 -10.82 4.14 -34.53
N GLU A 275 -9.67 4.65 -34.09
CA GLU A 275 -8.76 3.95 -33.14
C GLU A 275 -8.55 4.74 -31.85
N LEU A 276 -8.96 4.17 -30.70
CA LEU A 276 -8.68 4.72 -29.37
C LEU A 276 -7.64 3.86 -28.65
N ASP A 277 -6.44 4.40 -28.47
CA ASP A 277 -5.54 3.92 -27.42
C ASP A 277 -5.96 4.51 -26.07
N CYS A 278 -6.09 3.65 -25.05
CA CYS A 278 -6.74 3.97 -23.77
C CYS A 278 -6.09 5.08 -22.91
N ASN A 279 -5.02 5.73 -23.39
CA ASN A 279 -4.23 6.72 -22.65
C ASN A 279 -4.15 8.10 -23.32
N ILE A 280 -5.02 8.38 -24.30
CA ILE A 280 -4.99 9.66 -25.01
C ILE A 280 -5.61 10.79 -24.15
N SER A 281 -4.82 11.81 -23.86
CA SER A 281 -5.28 13.04 -23.20
C SER A 281 -6.35 13.78 -24.02
N THR A 282 -7.29 14.46 -23.35
CA THR A 282 -8.34 15.28 -24.01
C THR A 282 -7.76 16.28 -25.00
N LEU A 283 -6.62 16.88 -24.68
CA LEU A 283 -5.94 17.83 -25.56
C LEU A 283 -5.38 17.16 -26.81
N HIS A 284 -4.89 15.93 -26.68
CA HIS A 284 -4.41 15.15 -27.82
C HIS A 284 -5.57 14.69 -28.70
N MET A 285 -6.70 14.26 -28.12
CA MET A 285 -7.92 13.96 -28.89
C MET A 285 -8.39 15.17 -29.71
N LEU A 286 -8.39 16.36 -29.11
CA LEU A 286 -8.77 17.60 -29.80
C LEU A 286 -7.82 17.96 -30.94
N ALA A 287 -6.51 17.86 -30.70
CA ALA A 287 -5.50 18.15 -31.74
C ALA A 287 -5.63 17.22 -32.95
N CYS A 288 -5.93 15.93 -32.73
CA CYS A 288 -6.14 14.99 -33.82
C CYS A 288 -7.43 15.27 -34.61
N ILE A 289 -8.52 15.67 -33.94
CA ILE A 289 -9.75 16.10 -34.61
C ILE A 289 -9.51 17.36 -35.43
N GLU A 290 -8.78 18.33 -34.87
CA GLU A 290 -8.43 19.58 -35.55
C GLU A 290 -7.64 19.31 -36.82
N ASN A 291 -6.61 18.47 -36.76
CA ASN A 291 -5.86 18.05 -37.96
C ASN A 291 -6.77 17.39 -38.99
N LYS A 292 -7.68 16.50 -38.58
CA LYS A 292 -8.62 15.86 -39.50
C LYS A 292 -9.55 16.86 -40.18
N VAL A 293 -9.99 17.89 -39.45
CA VAL A 293 -10.80 18.98 -40.02
C VAL A 293 -9.99 19.78 -41.04
N VAL A 294 -8.74 20.10 -40.72
CA VAL A 294 -7.82 20.77 -41.66
C VAL A 294 -7.64 19.95 -42.93
N ASP A 295 -7.38 18.64 -42.81
CA ASP A 295 -7.24 17.75 -43.97
C ASP A 295 -8.50 17.75 -44.85
N VAL A 296 -9.70 17.68 -44.24
CA VAL A 296 -10.97 17.68 -44.98
C VAL A 296 -11.21 19.02 -45.67
N LEU A 297 -10.84 20.13 -45.04
CA LEU A 297 -10.95 21.46 -45.63
C LEU A 297 -9.97 21.63 -46.80
N GLU A 298 -8.73 21.16 -46.67
CA GLU A 298 -7.75 21.16 -47.77
C GLU A 298 -8.24 20.32 -48.96
N HIS A 299 -8.84 19.15 -48.69
CA HIS A 299 -9.47 18.32 -49.74
C HIS A 299 -10.68 19.02 -50.39
N LEU A 300 -11.41 19.86 -49.65
CA LEU A 300 -12.52 20.64 -50.20
C LEU A 300 -12.01 21.78 -51.10
N GLU A 301 -10.90 22.42 -50.73
CA GLU A 301 -10.29 23.52 -51.49
C GLU A 301 -9.57 23.06 -52.75
N THR A 302 -8.98 21.86 -52.73
CA THR A 302 -8.28 21.25 -53.88
C THR A 302 -9.23 20.50 -54.83
N MET A 303 -10.53 20.48 -54.54
CA MET A 303 -11.52 19.78 -55.35
C MET A 303 -11.60 20.37 -56.77
N PRO A 304 -11.51 19.54 -57.84
CA PRO A 304 -11.54 20.03 -59.22
C PRO A 304 -12.82 20.82 -59.52
N PRO A 305 -12.73 21.99 -60.17
CA PRO A 305 -13.88 22.85 -60.46
C PRO A 305 -14.97 22.16 -61.29
N GLU A 306 -14.62 21.16 -62.12
CA GLU A 306 -15.61 20.36 -62.86
C GLU A 306 -16.56 19.59 -61.92
N THR A 307 -16.01 19.03 -60.84
CA THR A 307 -16.80 18.27 -59.86
C THR A 307 -17.66 19.20 -59.01
N VAL A 308 -17.15 20.38 -58.66
CA VAL A 308 -17.88 21.41 -57.92
C VAL A 308 -19.06 21.93 -58.73
N ASP A 309 -18.87 22.23 -60.01
CA ASP A 309 -19.94 22.72 -60.89
C ASP A 309 -20.98 21.64 -61.19
N PHE A 310 -20.57 20.37 -61.31
CA PHE A 310 -21.49 19.24 -61.41
C PHE A 310 -22.40 19.12 -60.18
N VAL A 311 -21.83 19.16 -58.98
CA VAL A 311 -22.59 19.10 -57.71
C VAL A 311 -23.48 20.33 -57.54
N ARG A 312 -22.99 21.53 -57.89
CA ARG A 312 -23.77 22.77 -57.89
C ARG A 312 -24.96 22.66 -58.85
N SER A 313 -24.75 22.17 -60.07
CA SER A 313 -25.84 21.97 -61.04
C SER A 313 -26.86 20.94 -60.56
N LEU A 314 -26.44 19.86 -59.88
CA LEU A 314 -27.37 18.87 -59.31
C LEU A 314 -28.23 19.48 -58.20
N ARG A 315 -27.60 20.17 -57.24
CA ARG A 315 -28.32 20.87 -56.16
C ARG A 315 -29.27 21.94 -56.70
N ASP A 316 -28.85 22.70 -57.72
CA ASP A 316 -29.69 23.73 -58.33
C ASP A 316 -30.84 23.10 -59.14
N LYS A 317 -30.66 21.90 -59.73
CA LYS A 317 -31.75 21.13 -60.31
C LYS A 317 -32.75 20.68 -59.22
N GLU A 318 -32.27 20.14 -58.09
CA GLU A 318 -33.12 19.70 -56.97
C GLU A 318 -33.89 20.86 -56.31
N LYS A 319 -33.24 22.01 -56.12
CA LYS A 319 -33.93 23.22 -55.63
C LYS A 319 -35.05 23.64 -56.58
N ARG A 320 -34.77 23.61 -57.90
CA ARG A 320 -35.77 23.96 -58.92
C ARG A 320 -36.92 22.96 -58.96
N THR A 321 -36.69 21.66 -58.75
CA THR A 321 -37.78 20.68 -58.67
C THR A 321 -38.63 20.90 -57.43
N LYS A 322 -38.03 21.08 -56.25
CA LYS A 322 -38.77 21.38 -55.00
C LYS A 322 -39.63 22.64 -55.11
N ILE A 323 -39.09 23.72 -55.69
CA ILE A 323 -39.86 24.97 -55.91
C ILE A 323 -41.02 24.75 -56.89
N ARG A 324 -40.82 23.97 -57.96
CA ARG A 324 -41.89 23.67 -58.93
C ARG A 324 -42.99 22.81 -58.31
N GLU A 325 -42.61 21.79 -57.54
CA GLU A 325 -43.52 20.91 -56.81
C GLU A 325 -44.36 21.71 -55.81
N GLU A 326 -43.73 22.60 -55.03
CA GLU A 326 -44.45 23.42 -54.05
C GLU A 326 -45.40 24.43 -54.73
N LYS A 327 -44.98 25.07 -55.84
CA LYS A 327 -45.87 25.93 -56.64
C LYS A 327 -47.05 25.16 -57.25
N ALA A 328 -46.83 23.93 -57.70
CA ALA A 328 -47.90 23.07 -58.21
C ALA A 328 -48.88 22.66 -57.10
N ARG A 329 -48.36 22.36 -55.90
CA ARG A 329 -49.16 22.03 -54.72
C ARG A 329 -50.08 23.19 -54.32
N LEU A 330 -49.54 24.40 -54.24
CA LEU A 330 -50.33 25.60 -53.92
C LEU A 330 -51.42 25.89 -54.98
N LYS A 331 -51.10 25.74 -56.27
CA LYS A 331 -52.11 25.88 -57.34
C LYS A 331 -53.22 24.83 -57.22
N LYS A 332 -52.87 23.58 -56.89
CA LYS A 332 -53.85 22.50 -56.71
C LYS A 332 -54.76 22.78 -55.51
N GLN A 333 -54.20 23.22 -54.38
CA GLN A 333 -54.97 23.64 -53.20
C GLN A 333 -55.93 24.78 -53.54
N HIS A 334 -55.46 25.83 -54.23
CA HIS A 334 -56.32 26.93 -54.64
C HIS A 334 -57.43 26.49 -55.62
N GLN A 335 -57.14 25.55 -56.53
CA GLN A 335 -58.15 24.97 -57.42
C GLN A 335 -59.18 24.14 -56.65
N GLU A 336 -58.76 23.32 -55.70
CA GLU A 336 -59.63 22.53 -54.83
C GLU A 336 -60.51 23.42 -53.94
N GLU A 337 -59.95 24.48 -53.35
CA GLU A 337 -60.70 25.49 -52.58
C GLU A 337 -61.73 26.21 -53.45
N SER A 338 -61.36 26.62 -54.67
CA SER A 338 -62.28 27.25 -55.62
C SER A 338 -63.40 26.29 -56.02
N PHE A 339 -63.06 25.03 -56.30
CA PHE A 339 -64.03 23.98 -56.59
C PHE A 339 -64.96 23.71 -55.41
N TYR A 340 -64.43 23.69 -54.18
CA TYR A 340 -65.19 23.55 -52.94
C TYR A 340 -66.16 24.71 -52.73
N ILE A 341 -65.73 25.97 -52.94
CA ILE A 341 -66.58 27.15 -52.84
C ILE A 341 -67.71 27.08 -53.89
N ILE A 342 -67.38 26.71 -55.14
CA ILE A 342 -68.37 26.60 -56.23
C ILE A 342 -69.38 25.48 -55.94
N THR A 343 -68.93 24.30 -55.50
CA THR A 343 -69.82 23.18 -55.17
C THR A 343 -70.68 23.46 -53.93
N SER A 344 -70.13 24.15 -52.92
CA SER A 344 -70.86 24.64 -51.75
C SER A 344 -71.93 25.67 -52.12
N ALA A 345 -71.59 26.67 -52.95
CA ALA A 345 -72.54 27.65 -53.46
C ALA A 345 -73.63 27.01 -54.33
N PHE A 346 -73.28 26.03 -55.16
CA PHE A 346 -74.25 25.28 -55.97
C PHE A 346 -75.19 24.45 -55.09
N SER A 347 -74.67 23.75 -54.07
CA SER A 347 -75.47 23.03 -53.08
C SER A 347 -76.44 23.96 -52.34
N PHE A 348 -75.98 25.17 -51.97
CA PHE A 348 -76.81 26.19 -51.34
C PHE A 348 -77.93 26.69 -52.26
N VAL A 349 -77.65 26.91 -53.56
CA VAL A 349 -78.65 27.33 -54.55
C VAL A 349 -79.69 26.24 -54.83
N VAL A 350 -79.30 24.96 -54.84
CA VAL A 350 -80.22 23.83 -55.07
C VAL A 350 -81.17 23.57 -53.89
N ARG A 351 -80.81 23.99 -52.67
CA ARG A 351 -81.61 23.76 -51.44
C ARG A 351 -82.75 24.77 -51.22
N VAL A 352 -82.89 25.81 -52.05
CA VAL A 352 -83.87 26.90 -51.87
C VAL A 352 -85.13 26.69 -52.73
N PRO A 353 -86.35 26.64 -52.15
CA PRO A 353 -87.60 26.46 -52.91
C PRO A 353 -87.96 27.62 -53.84
N SER A 354 -88.62 27.26 -54.96
CA SER A 354 -88.77 27.97 -56.25
C SER A 354 -89.35 29.39 -56.32
N ARG A 355 -89.67 30.12 -55.24
CA ARG A 355 -90.30 31.46 -55.34
C ARG A 355 -89.40 32.67 -55.02
N ARG A 356 -88.11 32.48 -54.75
CA ARG A 356 -87.13 33.58 -54.59
C ARG A 356 -85.87 33.41 -55.45
N ARG A 357 -86.01 32.80 -56.64
CA ARG A 357 -84.87 32.44 -57.51
C ARG A 357 -84.30 33.62 -58.33
N ILE A 358 -85.07 34.69 -58.54
CA ILE A 358 -84.68 35.80 -59.43
C ILE A 358 -83.85 36.84 -58.67
N TRP A 359 -84.25 37.20 -57.44
CA TRP A 359 -83.57 38.23 -56.65
C TRP A 359 -82.18 37.79 -56.15
N LEU A 360 -82.02 36.50 -55.82
CA LEU A 360 -80.73 35.92 -55.40
C LEU A 360 -79.75 35.72 -56.57
N LYS A 361 -80.25 35.47 -57.80
CA LYS A 361 -79.39 35.39 -59.00
C LYS A 361 -78.74 36.74 -59.31
N THR A 362 -79.47 37.84 -59.17
CA THR A 362 -78.93 39.19 -59.43
C THR A 362 -77.93 39.63 -58.35
N MET A 363 -78.17 39.29 -57.08
CA MET A 363 -77.22 39.56 -55.99
C MET A 363 -75.94 38.72 -56.10
N ALA A 364 -76.05 37.42 -56.41
CA ALA A 364 -74.88 36.57 -56.62
C ALA A 364 -74.05 37.00 -57.83
N PHE A 365 -74.69 37.40 -58.94
CA PHE A 365 -73.99 37.87 -60.14
C PHE A 365 -73.25 39.20 -59.90
N ASN A 366 -73.86 40.15 -59.16
CA ASN A 366 -73.19 41.41 -58.79
C ASN A 366 -72.06 41.23 -57.75
N SER A 367 -72.17 40.25 -56.84
CA SER A 367 -71.08 39.94 -55.90
C SER A 367 -69.90 39.25 -56.60
N ILE A 368 -70.19 38.40 -57.59
CA ILE A 368 -69.16 37.73 -58.41
C ILE A 368 -68.49 38.75 -59.34
N SER A 369 -69.22 39.69 -59.96
CA SER A 369 -68.59 40.70 -60.83
C SER A 369 -67.66 41.65 -60.06
N LYS A 370 -68.05 42.05 -58.84
CA LYS A 370 -67.20 42.88 -57.97
C LYS A 370 -65.95 42.13 -57.49
N SER A 371 -66.04 40.83 -57.22
CA SER A 371 -64.85 40.06 -56.81
C SER A 371 -63.89 39.83 -57.98
N THR A 372 -64.39 39.62 -59.21
CA THR A 372 -63.54 39.49 -60.40
C THR A 372 -62.88 40.81 -60.80
N GLU A 373 -63.53 41.96 -60.61
CA GLU A 373 -62.89 43.28 -60.80
C GLU A 373 -61.77 43.51 -59.78
N THR A 374 -61.99 43.20 -58.50
CA THR A 374 -60.93 43.36 -57.48
C THR A 374 -59.75 42.41 -57.67
N ALA A 375 -60.00 41.18 -58.16
CA ALA A 375 -58.95 40.22 -58.46
C ALA A 375 -58.13 40.58 -59.72
N PHE A 376 -58.78 41.16 -60.75
CA PHE A 376 -58.12 41.63 -61.96
C PHE A 376 -57.23 42.86 -61.70
N ILE A 377 -57.67 43.76 -60.81
CA ILE A 377 -56.87 44.91 -60.36
C ILE A 377 -55.65 44.45 -59.56
N ALA A 378 -55.79 43.46 -58.66
CA ALA A 378 -54.68 42.94 -57.84
C ALA A 378 -53.62 42.16 -58.63
N GLN A 379 -54.00 41.42 -59.69
CA GLN A 379 -53.05 40.79 -60.61
C GLN A 379 -52.30 41.81 -61.48
N SER A 380 -52.96 42.92 -61.86
CA SER A 380 -52.35 43.96 -62.69
C SER A 380 -51.33 44.81 -61.92
N THR A 381 -51.54 45.09 -60.63
CA THR A 381 -50.56 45.79 -59.79
C THR A 381 -49.34 44.93 -59.45
N THR A 382 -49.49 43.60 -59.40
CA THR A 382 -48.37 42.70 -59.11
C THR A 382 -47.42 42.52 -60.29
N ILE A 383 -47.90 42.71 -61.54
CA ILE A 383 -47.08 42.61 -62.76
C ILE A 383 -46.29 43.90 -63.05
N LEU A 384 -46.66 45.04 -62.44
CA LEU A 384 -45.97 46.33 -62.60
C LEU A 384 -44.91 46.64 -61.51
N GLN A 385 -44.72 45.76 -60.53
CA GLN A 385 -43.75 45.92 -59.43
C GLN A 385 -42.65 44.83 -59.38
N THR A 386 -42.52 44.02 -60.43
CA THR A 386 -41.35 43.16 -60.71
C THR A 386 -40.70 43.62 -62.00
#